data_AF-A0A927DVE1-F1
#
_entry.id   AF-A0A927DVE1-F1
#
_cell.length_a   1.000
_cell.length_b   1.000
_cell.length_c   1.000
_cell.angle_alpha   90.00
_cell.angle_beta   90.00
_cell.angle_gamma   90.00
#
_symmetry.space_group_name_H-M   'P 1'
#
loop_
_entity.id
_entity.type
_entity.pdbx_description
1 polymer ?
#
loop_
_entity_poly.entity_id
_entity_poly.type
_entity_poly.pdbx_seq_one_letter_code
_entity_poly.pdbx_strand_id
1 'polypeptide(L)'
;MYNEVDIIITNSNYMRDKIIKEFEITQPEKIKVVYPPIDISPSHPYKNISNIARRVTIGMINPSPAKGDFIFIGLAKKFPNVNFMYFSKIISNINLRTLYMVDG
;
A
#
# COMPACT_ATOMS: atom_id res chain seq x y z
N MET A 1 -24.04 16.77 7.98
CA MET A 1 -23.81 15.56 7.18
C MET A 1 -23.24 14.37 7.96
N TYR A 2 -22.07 14.44 8.64
CA TYR A 2 -21.58 13.29 9.44
C TYR A 2 -22.28 13.10 10.80
N ASN A 3 -22.71 14.17 11.47
CA ASN A 3 -23.47 14.04 12.73
C ASN A 3 -24.92 13.55 12.53
N GLU A 4 -25.42 13.60 11.28
CA GLU A 4 -26.77 13.17 10.90
C GLU A 4 -26.87 11.68 10.59
N VAL A 5 -25.75 10.97 10.38
CA VAL A 5 -25.80 9.53 10.10
C VAL A 5 -25.88 8.71 11.40
N ASP A 6 -26.46 7.52 11.29
CA ASP A 6 -26.60 6.59 12.43
C ASP A 6 -25.29 5.89 12.77
N ILE A 7 -24.54 5.47 11.74
CA ILE A 7 -23.30 4.71 11.88
C ILE A 7 -22.28 5.22 10.85
N ILE A 8 -21.05 5.39 11.30
CA ILE A 8 -19.90 5.68 10.43
C ILE A 8 -18.97 4.48 10.48
N ILE A 9 -18.61 3.91 9.33
CA ILE A 9 -17.67 2.80 9.25
C ILE A 9 -16.32 3.34 8.78
N THR A 10 -15.24 2.97 9.47
CA THR A 10 -13.88 3.33 9.11
C THR A 10 -12.93 2.14 9.24
N ASN A 11 -11.76 2.24 8.60
CA ASN A 11 -10.83 1.11 8.44
C ASN A 11 -9.70 1.05 9.48
N SER A 12 -9.62 2.01 10.39
CA SER A 12 -8.60 2.05 11.44
C SER A 12 -8.98 2.97 12.59
N ASN A 13 -8.39 2.74 13.78
CA ASN A 13 -8.51 3.66 14.91
C ASN A 13 -7.95 5.04 14.61
N TYR A 14 -6.85 5.11 13.84
CA TYR A 14 -6.30 6.40 13.39
C TYR A 14 -7.34 7.22 12.62
N MET A 15 -8.01 6.58 11.65
CA MET A 15 -9.04 7.27 10.88
C MET A 15 -10.26 7.63 11.72
N ARG A 16 -10.66 6.80 12.69
CA ARG A 16 -11.72 7.13 13.66
C ARG A 16 -11.39 8.44 14.38
N ASP A 17 -10.21 8.53 14.98
CA ASP A 17 -9.81 9.68 15.78
C ASP A 17 -9.67 10.94 14.91
N LYS A 18 -9.15 10.77 13.68
CA LYS A 18 -9.08 11.85 12.69
C LYS A 18 -10.48 12.35 12.32
N ILE A 19 -11.45 11.47 12.07
CA ILE A 19 -12.83 11.83 11.75
C ILE A 19 -13.48 12.58 12.91
N ILE A 20 -13.32 12.10 14.15
CA ILE A 20 -13.87 12.75 15.35
C ILE A 20 -13.37 14.20 15.44
N LYS A 21 -12.07 14.39 15.23
CA LYS A 21 -11.43 15.69 15.33
C LYS A 21 -11.79 16.63 14.18
N GLU A 22 -11.73 16.16 12.94
CA GLU A 22 -11.91 17.02 11.75
C GLU A 22 -13.37 17.38 11.50
N PHE A 23 -14.31 16.51 11.89
CA PHE A 23 -15.74 16.72 11.65
C PHE A 23 -16.52 17.01 12.95
N GLU A 24 -15.82 17.22 14.06
CA GLU A 24 -16.41 17.58 15.37
C GLU A 24 -17.58 16.65 15.74
N ILE A 25 -17.33 15.35 15.70
CA ILE A 25 -18.37 14.34 15.94
C ILE A 25 -18.79 14.37 17.40
N THR A 26 -20.07 14.65 17.65
CA THR A 26 -20.61 14.79 19.01
C THR A 26 -20.94 13.45 19.67
N GLN A 27 -21.06 12.38 18.88
CA GLN A 27 -21.40 11.02 19.32
C GLN A 27 -20.37 10.02 18.76
N PRO A 28 -19.14 9.97 19.33
CA PRO A 28 -18.04 9.14 18.83
C PRO A 28 -18.36 7.64 18.75
N GLU A 29 -19.26 7.15 19.60
CA GLU A 29 -19.72 5.77 19.67
C GLU A 29 -20.40 5.27 18.38
N LYS A 30 -20.88 6.19 17.52
CA LYS A 30 -21.43 5.89 16.19
C LYS A 30 -20.37 5.44 15.20
N ILE A 31 -19.08 5.72 15.45
CA ILE A 31 -18.00 5.32 14.55
C ILE A 31 -17.54 3.91 14.90
N LYS A 32 -17.76 2.96 13.98
CA LYS A 32 -17.32 1.57 14.10
C LYS A 32 -16.08 1.35 13.23
N VAL A 33 -15.07 0.74 13.82
CA VAL A 33 -13.83 0.38 13.11
C VAL A 33 -13.96 -1.05 12.60
N VAL A 34 -13.88 -1.21 11.29
CA VAL A 34 -13.88 -2.51 10.60
C VAL A 34 -12.65 -2.57 9.71
N TYR A 35 -11.68 -3.38 10.11
CA TYR A 35 -10.47 -3.57 9.32
C TYR A 35 -10.81 -4.33 8.02
N PRO A 36 -10.27 -3.89 6.87
CA PRO A 36 -10.47 -4.61 5.61
C PRO A 36 -9.96 -6.05 5.74
N PRO A 37 -10.75 -7.06 5.34
CA PRO A 37 -10.28 -8.44 5.36
C PRO A 37 -9.17 -8.63 4.33
N ILE A 38 -8.26 -9.54 4.63
CA ILE A 38 -7.22 -10.00 3.70
C ILE A 38 -7.59 -11.41 3.27
N ASP A 39 -7.57 -11.67 1.97
CA ASP A 39 -7.73 -13.03 1.44
C ASP A 39 -6.49 -13.86 1.79
N ILE A 40 -6.69 -14.87 2.64
CA ILE A 40 -5.66 -15.84 3.05
C ILE A 40 -5.84 -17.19 2.34
N SER A 41 -6.59 -17.22 1.23
CA SER A 41 -6.80 -18.43 0.44
C SER A 41 -5.47 -19.11 0.12
N PRO A 42 -5.35 -20.44 0.33
CA PRO A 42 -4.13 -21.20 0.04
C PRO A 42 -3.73 -21.18 -1.45
N SER A 43 -4.58 -20.65 -2.34
CA SER A 43 -4.29 -20.38 -3.74
C SER A 43 -3.20 -19.31 -3.97
N HIS A 44 -2.85 -18.53 -2.93
CA HIS A 44 -1.75 -17.57 -2.94
C HIS A 44 -0.62 -18.04 -2.02
N PRO A 45 0.04 -19.18 -2.31
CA PRO A 45 1.15 -19.61 -1.49
C PRO A 45 2.23 -18.54 -1.58
N TYR A 46 2.60 -17.97 -0.43
CA TYR A 46 3.87 -17.26 -0.27
C TYR A 46 4.96 -18.28 -0.62
N LYS A 47 5.38 -18.32 -1.89
CA LYS A 47 6.40 -19.24 -2.33
C LYS A 47 7.65 -18.96 -1.51
N ASN A 48 8.11 -19.97 -0.79
CA ASN A 48 9.37 -19.89 -0.09
C ASN A 48 10.46 -19.72 -1.17
N ILE A 49 11.01 -18.51 -1.29
CA ILE A 49 12.04 -18.19 -2.28
C ILE A 49 13.35 -18.76 -1.74
N SER A 50 13.51 -20.08 -1.78
CA SER A 50 14.72 -20.73 -1.36
C SER A 50 15.88 -20.37 -2.31
N ASN A 51 17.01 -19.99 -1.72
CA ASN A 51 18.36 -20.01 -2.32
C ASN A 51 18.73 -18.99 -3.39
N ILE A 52 17.99 -17.89 -3.57
CA ILE A 52 18.54 -16.81 -4.41
C ILE A 52 19.22 -15.83 -3.47
N ALA A 53 20.55 -15.80 -3.52
CA ALA A 53 21.39 -14.74 -2.96
C ALA A 53 21.01 -13.42 -3.63
N ARG A 54 19.85 -12.87 -3.27
CA ARG A 54 19.29 -11.67 -3.86
C ARG A 54 19.71 -10.52 -3.00
N ARG A 55 20.31 -9.52 -3.66
CA ARG A 55 20.28 -8.13 -3.20
C ARG A 55 18.93 -7.84 -2.56
N VAL A 56 18.94 -7.15 -1.42
CA VAL A 56 17.72 -6.73 -0.71
C VAL A 56 16.75 -6.17 -1.74
N THR A 57 15.50 -6.65 -1.73
CA THR A 57 14.49 -6.26 -2.72
C THR A 57 13.32 -5.58 -2.01
N ILE A 58 12.96 -4.39 -2.48
CA ILE A 58 11.87 -3.57 -1.95
C ILE A 58 10.82 -3.42 -3.05
N GLY A 59 9.55 -3.65 -2.70
CA GLY A 59 8.42 -3.59 -3.64
C GLY A 59 7.42 -2.49 -3.31
N MET A 60 6.84 -1.85 -4.33
CA MET A 60 5.65 -1.00 -4.20
C MET A 60 4.52 -1.50 -5.10
N ILE A 61 3.32 -1.65 -4.54
CA ILE A 61 2.13 -2.10 -5.25
C ILE A 61 1.25 -0.90 -5.63
N ASN A 62 0.91 -0.82 -6.92
CA ASN A 62 0.13 0.22 -7.58
C ASN A 62 0.71 1.62 -7.27
N PRO A 63 1.89 1.97 -7.81
CA PRO A 63 2.56 3.24 -7.53
C PRO A 63 1.70 4.44 -7.95
N SER A 64 1.75 5.51 -7.15
CA SER A 64 1.10 6.79 -7.45
C SER A 64 1.71 7.92 -6.61
N PRO A 65 1.52 9.20 -6.99
CA PRO A 65 1.97 10.33 -6.20
C PRO A 65 1.45 10.32 -4.76
N ALA A 66 0.18 9.94 -4.57
CA ALA A 66 -0.43 9.81 -3.24
C ALA A 66 0.23 8.75 -2.35
N LYS A 67 0.95 7.79 -2.94
CA LYS A 67 1.72 6.77 -2.23
C LYS A 67 3.22 7.11 -2.11
N GLY A 68 3.65 8.28 -2.58
CA GLY A 68 5.05 8.71 -2.50
C GLY A 68 5.96 7.98 -3.48
N ASP A 69 5.50 7.70 -4.70
CA ASP A 69 6.30 7.07 -5.76
C ASP A 69 7.63 7.81 -6.04
N PHE A 70 7.63 9.15 -5.99
CA PHE A 70 8.83 9.96 -6.15
C PHE A 70 9.90 9.68 -5.08
N ILE A 71 9.49 9.39 -3.84
CA ILE A 71 10.41 9.01 -2.76
C ILE A 71 11.03 7.66 -3.07
N PHE A 72 10.21 6.71 -3.54
CA PHE A 72 10.67 5.38 -3.92
C PHE A 72 11.72 5.43 -5.04
N ILE A 73 11.51 6.27 -6.06
CA ILE A 73 12.49 6.52 -7.15
C ILE A 73 13.78 7.15 -6.58
N GLY A 74 13.65 8.14 -5.70
CA GLY A 74 14.81 8.78 -5.07
C GLY A 74 15.67 7.80 -4.27
N LEU A 75 15.03 6.88 -3.55
CA LEU A 75 15.72 5.82 -2.80
C LEU A 75 16.41 4.83 -3.74
N ALA A 76 15.80 4.45 -4.86
CA ALA A 76 16.41 3.56 -5.85
C ALA A 76 17.73 4.13 -6.40
N LYS A 77 17.76 5.43 -6.70
CA LYS A 77 18.99 6.11 -7.14
C LYS A 77 20.08 6.15 -6.07
N LYS A 78 19.69 6.28 -4.80
CA LYS A 78 20.62 6.37 -3.66
C LYS A 78 21.21 5.02 -3.27
N PHE A 79 20.50 3.93 -3.53
CA PHE A 79 20.88 2.58 -3.09
C PHE A 79 20.99 1.60 -4.28
N PRO A 80 22.03 1.71 -5.12
CA PRO A 80 22.19 0.88 -6.33
C PRO A 80 22.39 -0.63 -6.02
N ASN A 81 22.75 -0.97 -4.78
CA ASN A 81 22.88 -2.36 -4.32
C ASN A 81 21.57 -2.98 -3.83
N VAL A 82 20.47 -2.22 -3.85
CA VAL A 82 19.12 -2.68 -3.46
C VAL A 82 18.25 -2.72 -4.71
N ASN A 83 17.50 -3.80 -4.88
CA ASN A 83 16.54 -3.92 -5.97
C ASN A 83 15.23 -3.23 -5.59
N PHE A 84 14.74 -2.36 -6.45
CA PHE A 84 13.43 -1.70 -6.28
C PHE A 84 12.48 -2.18 -7.38
N MET A 85 11.30 -2.65 -7.00
CA MET A 85 10.32 -3.25 -7.91
C MET A 85 8.94 -2.59 -7.80
N TYR A 86 8.29 -2.36 -8.94
CA TYR A 86 6.89 -1.94 -9.01
C TYR A 86 5.97 -3.07 -9.46
N PHE A 87 4.84 -3.19 -8.78
CA PHE A 87 3.77 -4.12 -9.11
C PHE A 87 2.52 -3.31 -9.39
N SER A 88 2.12 -3.13 -10.66
CA SER A 88 0.87 -2.46 -10.99
C SER A 88 -0.07 -3.42 -11.70
N LYS A 89 -1.38 -3.14 -11.67
CA LYS A 89 -2.35 -3.85 -12.50
C LYS A 89 -1.94 -3.65 -13.97
N ILE A 90 -1.52 -4.72 -14.63
CA ILE A 90 -1.21 -4.71 -16.06
C ILE A 90 -2.52 -4.32 -16.78
N ILE A 91 -2.57 -3.13 -17.37
CA ILE A 91 -3.42 -2.95 -18.56
C ILE A 91 -2.75 -3.85 -19.60
N SER A 92 -3.44 -4.91 -20.00
CA SER A 92 -2.98 -5.92 -20.97
C SER A 92 -2.13 -5.29 -22.08
N ASN A 93 -0.89 -5.78 -22.21
CA ASN A 93 0.15 -5.51 -23.23
C ASN A 93 1.44 -4.80 -22.79
N ILE A 94 1.70 -4.60 -21.49
CA ILE A 94 3.06 -4.32 -21.05
C ILE A 94 3.68 -5.60 -20.49
N ASN A 95 4.45 -6.27 -21.35
CA ASN A 95 5.42 -7.27 -20.96
C ASN A 95 6.22 -6.71 -19.76
N LEU A 96 6.23 -7.43 -18.63
CA LEU A 96 7.00 -7.12 -17.41
C LEU A 96 8.53 -7.20 -17.63
N ARG A 97 9.03 -6.78 -18.80
CA ARG A 97 10.43 -6.83 -19.20
C ARG A 97 11.17 -5.50 -19.06
N THR A 98 10.51 -4.39 -18.75
CA THR A 98 11.26 -3.14 -18.53
C THR A 98 11.63 -3.00 -17.06
N LEU A 99 12.60 -3.82 -16.65
CA LEU A 99 13.55 -3.44 -15.62
C LEU A 99 14.17 -2.12 -16.06
N TYR A 100 13.79 -1.00 -15.44
CA TYR A 100 14.73 0.12 -15.35
C TYR A 100 15.76 -0.29 -14.30
N MET A 101 16.72 -1.12 -14.72
CA MET A 101 18.05 -1.07 -14.11
C MET A 101 18.52 0.36 -14.38
N VAL A 102 18.40 1.23 -13.37
CA VAL A 102 19.14 2.48 -13.38
C VAL A 102 20.56 2.07 -13.08
N ASP A 103 21.30 1.69 -14.13
CA ASP A 103 22.73 1.51 -14.05
C ASP A 103 23.31 2.86 -13.62
N GLY A 104 23.93 2.87 -12.43
CA GLY A 104 24.75 3.96 -11.94
C GLY A 104 26.19 3.78 -12.39
#